data_AF-A0A8M8V915-F1
#
_entry.id   AF-A0A8M8V915-F1
#
_cell.length_a   1.000
_cell.length_b   1.000
_cell.length_c   1.000
_cell.angle_alpha   90.00
_cell.angle_beta   90.00
_cell.angle_gamma   90.00
#
_symmetry.space_group_name_H-M   'P 1'
#
loop_
_entity.id
_entity.type
_entity.pdbx_description
1 polymer ?
#
loop_
_entity_poly.entity_id
_entity_poly.type
_entity_poly.pdbx_seq_one_letter_code
_entity_poly.pdbx_strand_id
1 'polypeptide(L)'
;MLIGLLFVLIVQVSDMFVLNPVMYADSFNACVDCSAWEHGYIPKRHHVCVTPPLPLPLPQATAAEEAERHLNGTTYAARKLAGSCNVFRGKWVYDASYPLYDFSTCPFIDDEFNCLKYKRPDQMYLKYRWQPFSCNLPRFNGVAFLEKFRGKNIMFVGDSLSLNMWESLSCMIHSSVPNARTSLIRRDGLAEVAFLDYGVRLLLYRTPYLVDLENQKVGRVLKLDSIRNGDFWRGMDVLIFNTWHWWTHTKSSQPWDYIEEGGKLYKDMNRLIAYYKGLTTWARWVNRNVDHSKTKVFFQGISPTHYEGRDWNEPLKSCKSETQPYFGIRYPAGTPLASVVVNKVLSRIKKPVYLLDITQLSQYRKDAHPTYYSLHNGLDCSHWCLPGLPDTWNLLLYAALFS
;
A
#
# COMPACT_ATOMS: atom_id res chain seq x y z
N MET A 1 19.49 -40.90 51.92
CA MET A 1 19.58 -39.52 52.45
C MET A 1 19.17 -38.58 51.32
N LEU A 2 18.05 -37.84 51.51
CA LEU A 2 17.40 -36.85 50.61
C LEU A 2 16.98 -37.36 49.21
N ILE A 3 15.76 -37.84 48.96
CA ILE A 3 14.42 -37.20 48.94
C ILE A 3 14.37 -35.94 48.05
N GLY A 4 14.03 -36.16 46.78
CA GLY A 4 13.39 -35.18 45.90
C GLY A 4 11.89 -35.47 45.87
N LEU A 5 11.07 -34.46 46.19
CA LEU A 5 9.62 -34.52 46.09
C LEU A 5 9.14 -33.33 45.26
N LEU A 6 8.40 -33.70 44.21
CA LEU A 6 7.66 -32.85 43.29
C LEU A 6 6.72 -31.91 44.05
N PHE A 7 6.72 -30.64 43.68
CA PHE A 7 5.59 -29.75 43.93
C PHE A 7 4.61 -29.85 42.76
N VAL A 8 3.48 -30.50 43.03
CA VAL A 8 2.26 -30.47 42.23
C VAL A 8 1.42 -29.29 42.74
N LEU A 9 1.24 -28.27 41.91
CA LEU A 9 0.31 -27.17 42.17
C LEU A 9 -0.93 -27.39 41.28
N ILE A 10 -1.97 -27.95 41.91
CA ILE A 10 -3.34 -27.98 41.40
C ILE A 10 -3.97 -26.64 41.74
N VAL A 11 -4.26 -25.82 40.73
CA VAL A 11 -5.19 -24.69 40.86
C VAL A 11 -6.48 -25.08 40.16
N GLN A 12 -7.51 -25.22 40.99
CA GLN A 12 -8.87 -25.56 40.63
C GLN A 12 -9.53 -24.32 40.02
N VAL A 13 -9.91 -24.40 38.74
CA VAL A 13 -10.63 -23.38 38.00
C VAL A 13 -12.11 -23.48 38.32
N SER A 14 -12.73 -22.34 38.61
CA SER A 14 -14.15 -22.18 38.89
C SER A 14 -14.92 -22.12 37.56
N ASP A 15 -15.90 -23.01 37.39
CA ASP A 15 -16.92 -22.96 36.34
C ASP A 15 -17.92 -21.83 36.61
N MET A 16 -18.16 -20.93 35.65
CA MET A 16 -19.48 -20.29 35.52
C MET A 16 -19.75 -19.71 34.11
N PHE A 17 -20.62 -20.42 33.39
CA PHE A 17 -21.66 -20.01 32.44
C PHE A 17 -21.31 -19.28 31.11
N VAL A 18 -21.54 -20.07 30.05
CA VAL A 18 -21.75 -19.72 28.64
C VAL A 18 -23.16 -19.18 28.44
N LEU A 19 -23.33 -18.04 27.76
CA LEU A 19 -24.55 -17.71 27.01
C LEU A 19 -24.22 -16.88 25.75
N ASN A 20 -24.43 -17.50 24.59
CA ASN A 20 -24.65 -16.86 23.28
C ASN A 20 -26.08 -16.28 23.23
N PRO A 21 -26.33 -15.31 22.34
CA PRO A 21 -27.45 -15.56 21.42
C PRO A 21 -27.17 -15.17 19.96
N VAL A 22 -27.50 -16.11 19.09
CA VAL A 22 -27.81 -15.95 17.67
C VAL A 22 -29.28 -15.53 17.57
N MET A 23 -29.62 -14.52 16.77
CA MET A 23 -31.01 -14.24 16.36
C MET A 23 -31.05 -13.92 14.87
N TYR A 24 -31.80 -14.78 14.17
CA TYR A 24 -32.27 -14.69 12.80
C TYR A 24 -33.14 -13.44 12.58
N ALA A 25 -33.09 -12.85 11.38
CA ALA A 25 -34.08 -11.90 10.90
C ALA A 25 -34.81 -12.51 9.70
N ASP A 26 -36.06 -12.90 9.92
CA ASP A 26 -37.01 -13.24 8.88
C ASP A 26 -37.88 -12.02 8.54
N SER A 27 -38.11 -11.89 7.24
CA SER A 27 -38.99 -10.96 6.53
C SER A 27 -40.45 -11.07 6.95
N PHE A 28 -41.23 -9.97 6.95
CA PHE A 28 -42.60 -9.93 6.43
C PHE A 28 -43.12 -8.49 6.26
N ASN A 29 -43.74 -8.24 5.10
CA ASN A 29 -44.48 -7.03 4.71
C ASN A 29 -45.81 -6.91 5.48
N ALA A 30 -46.24 -5.68 5.77
CA ALA A 30 -47.67 -5.34 5.85
C ALA A 30 -47.91 -3.84 5.64
N CYS A 31 -48.77 -3.52 4.67
CA CYS A 31 -49.43 -2.23 4.49
C CYS A 31 -50.40 -1.95 5.65
N VAL A 32 -50.58 -0.68 6.05
CA VAL A 32 -51.77 -0.23 6.78
C VAL A 32 -52.26 1.10 6.23
N ASP A 33 -53.56 1.10 6.03
CA ASP A 33 -54.52 2.06 5.53
C ASP A 33 -54.71 3.28 6.46
N CYS A 34 -55.20 4.39 5.92
CA CYS A 34 -55.53 5.62 6.66
C CYS A 34 -56.99 6.03 6.39
N SER A 35 -57.83 5.98 7.43
CA SER A 35 -59.17 6.56 7.51
C SER A 35 -59.44 6.88 9.01
N ALA A 36 -60.19 7.88 9.49
CA ALA A 36 -61.19 8.79 8.94
C ALA A 36 -61.46 9.96 9.96
N TRP A 37 -62.60 10.66 9.77
CA TRP A 37 -63.39 11.59 10.64
C TRP A 37 -63.18 13.11 10.33
N GLU A 38 -64.20 13.98 10.09
CA GLU A 38 -65.67 13.89 10.15
C GLU A 38 -66.38 15.14 9.51
N HIS A 39 -67.69 15.03 9.24
CA HIS A 39 -68.78 16.04 9.05
C HIS A 39 -69.14 16.69 7.68
N GLY A 40 -70.36 16.36 7.18
CA GLY A 40 -71.44 17.37 7.00
C GLY A 40 -72.05 17.64 5.60
N TYR A 41 -73.31 17.20 5.41
CA TYR A 41 -74.41 17.75 4.57
C TYR A 41 -74.42 17.65 3.00
N ILE A 42 -75.56 17.16 2.47
CA ILE A 42 -75.95 17.03 1.04
C ILE A 42 -77.02 18.10 0.72
N PRO A 43 -77.04 18.76 -0.48
CA PRO A 43 -78.04 18.40 -1.49
C PRO A 43 -77.52 18.40 -2.95
N LYS A 44 -78.18 17.57 -3.76
CA LYS A 44 -77.91 17.23 -5.18
C LYS A 44 -78.01 18.44 -6.13
N ARG A 45 -77.03 18.57 -7.04
CA ARG A 45 -77.22 19.10 -8.41
C ARG A 45 -76.34 18.32 -9.40
N HIS A 46 -76.96 17.89 -10.49
CA HIS A 46 -76.29 17.29 -11.64
C HIS A 46 -75.48 18.37 -12.38
N HIS A 47 -74.17 18.17 -12.49
CA HIS A 47 -73.36 18.79 -13.53
C HIS A 47 -72.39 17.76 -14.11
N VAL A 48 -72.36 17.76 -15.44
CA VAL A 48 -71.71 16.83 -16.34
C VAL A 48 -70.18 17.01 -16.26
N CYS A 49 -69.46 15.95 -15.89
CA CYS A 49 -68.00 15.90 -16.05
C CYS A 49 -67.67 15.39 -17.46
N VAL A 50 -67.01 16.24 -18.25
CA VAL A 50 -66.39 15.86 -19.52
C VAL A 50 -65.14 15.05 -19.20
N THR A 51 -65.05 13.83 -19.70
CA THR A 51 -63.86 12.98 -19.59
C THR A 51 -62.76 13.49 -20.53
N PRO A 52 -61.49 13.56 -20.09
CA PRO A 52 -60.38 13.80 -21.01
C PRO A 52 -60.20 12.58 -21.94
N PRO A 53 -59.70 12.78 -23.18
CA PRO A 53 -59.49 11.67 -24.10
C PRO A 53 -58.44 10.69 -23.56
N LEU A 54 -58.69 9.40 -23.76
CA LEU A 54 -57.77 8.30 -23.50
C LEU A 54 -56.40 8.56 -24.15
N PRO A 55 -55.27 8.31 -23.46
CA PRO A 55 -53.98 8.30 -24.12
C PRO A 55 -53.96 7.22 -25.20
N LEU A 56 -53.47 7.56 -26.38
CA LEU A 56 -53.14 6.61 -27.43
C LEU A 56 -52.13 5.58 -26.88
N PRO A 57 -52.25 4.29 -27.24
CA PRO A 57 -51.27 3.30 -26.82
C PRO A 57 -49.92 3.65 -27.44
N LEU A 58 -48.92 3.88 -26.58
CA LEU A 58 -47.52 3.92 -27.01
C LEU A 58 -47.16 2.54 -27.58
N PRO A 59 -46.36 2.47 -28.66
CA PRO A 59 -45.90 1.19 -29.18
C PRO A 59 -45.13 0.46 -28.08
N GLN A 60 -45.62 -0.74 -27.71
CA GLN A 60 -44.91 -1.64 -26.82
C GLN A 60 -43.63 -2.07 -27.53
N ALA A 61 -42.50 -1.53 -27.08
CA ALA A 61 -41.20 -2.11 -27.40
C ALA A 61 -41.24 -3.58 -26.95
N THR A 62 -40.77 -4.47 -27.82
CA THR A 62 -40.74 -5.89 -27.47
C THR A 62 -39.79 -6.11 -26.29
N ALA A 63 -40.03 -7.13 -25.48
CA ALA A 63 -39.11 -7.51 -24.39
C ALA A 63 -37.67 -7.73 -24.88
N ALA A 64 -37.47 -7.97 -26.19
CA ALA A 64 -36.17 -8.04 -26.84
C ALA A 64 -35.50 -6.67 -27.03
N GLU A 65 -36.25 -5.61 -27.37
CA GLU A 65 -35.73 -4.25 -27.55
C GLU A 65 -35.41 -3.58 -26.19
N GLU A 66 -36.20 -3.85 -25.15
CA GLU A 66 -35.87 -3.43 -23.78
C GLU A 66 -34.66 -4.20 -23.23
N ALA A 67 -34.52 -5.48 -23.55
CA ALA A 67 -33.33 -6.27 -23.22
C ALA A 67 -32.07 -5.74 -23.94
N GLU A 68 -32.14 -5.36 -25.22
CA GLU A 68 -31.02 -4.74 -25.95
C GLU A 68 -30.65 -3.36 -25.42
N ARG A 69 -31.63 -2.54 -25.02
CA ARG A 69 -31.37 -1.22 -24.41
C ARG A 69 -30.80 -1.33 -23.00
N HIS A 70 -31.21 -2.34 -22.22
CA HIS A 70 -30.58 -2.67 -20.94
C HIS A 70 -29.19 -3.28 -21.11
N LEU A 71 -28.93 -4.10 -22.13
CA LEU A 71 -27.59 -4.59 -22.50
C LEU A 71 -26.66 -3.45 -22.98
N ASN A 72 -27.17 -2.48 -23.74
CA ASN A 72 -26.39 -1.33 -24.22
C ASN A 72 -26.13 -0.27 -23.12
N GLY A 73 -27.07 -0.07 -22.20
CA GLY A 73 -26.90 0.80 -21.02
C GLY A 73 -26.00 0.17 -19.94
N THR A 74 -26.15 -1.13 -19.69
CA THR A 74 -25.24 -1.88 -18.80
C THR A 74 -23.85 -2.01 -19.41
N THR A 75 -23.69 -2.14 -20.73
CA THR A 75 -22.35 -2.13 -21.34
C THR A 75 -21.71 -0.75 -21.36
N TYR A 76 -22.43 0.38 -21.35
CA TYR A 76 -21.77 1.69 -21.19
C TYR A 76 -21.32 1.95 -19.76
N ALA A 77 -22.15 1.61 -18.76
CA ALA A 77 -21.76 1.68 -17.35
C ALA A 77 -20.69 0.63 -16.98
N ALA A 78 -20.80 -0.59 -17.51
CA ALA A 78 -19.79 -1.65 -17.38
C ALA A 78 -18.55 -1.39 -18.23
N ARG A 79 -18.61 -0.67 -19.37
CA ARG A 79 -17.43 -0.15 -20.11
C ARG A 79 -16.80 1.04 -19.41
N LYS A 80 -17.57 1.83 -18.65
CA LYS A 80 -17.03 2.91 -17.81
C LYS A 80 -16.39 2.36 -16.52
N LEU A 81 -16.92 1.25 -15.98
CA LEU A 81 -16.32 0.46 -14.89
C LEU A 81 -15.17 -0.47 -15.36
N ALA A 82 -15.23 -0.97 -16.60
CA ALA A 82 -14.13 -1.66 -17.29
C ALA A 82 -13.14 -0.68 -17.96
N GLY A 83 -13.41 0.63 -17.85
CA GLY A 83 -12.68 1.70 -18.53
C GLY A 83 -11.52 2.28 -17.74
N SER A 84 -11.34 1.89 -16.47
CA SER A 84 -10.15 2.23 -15.69
C SER A 84 -9.49 0.95 -15.20
N CYS A 85 -8.35 0.58 -15.80
CA CYS A 85 -7.58 -0.53 -15.25
C CYS A 85 -7.04 -0.14 -13.87
N ASN A 86 -7.56 -0.76 -12.82
CA ASN A 86 -6.93 -0.69 -11.51
C ASN A 86 -5.78 -1.72 -11.46
N VAL A 87 -4.57 -1.24 -11.76
CA VAL A 87 -3.35 -2.05 -11.79
C VAL A 87 -2.98 -2.64 -10.42
N PHE A 88 -3.58 -2.17 -9.33
CA PHE A 88 -3.34 -2.65 -7.96
C PHE A 88 -4.30 -3.76 -7.52
N ARG A 89 -5.29 -4.14 -8.35
CA ARG A 89 -6.20 -5.26 -8.08
C ARG A 89 -5.96 -6.40 -9.06
N GLY A 90 -5.56 -7.55 -8.52
CA GLY A 90 -5.06 -8.66 -9.32
C GLY A 90 -4.72 -9.86 -8.46
N LYS A 91 -3.89 -10.74 -9.03
CA LYS A 91 -3.38 -11.94 -8.37
C LYS A 91 -1.92 -12.17 -8.73
N TRP A 92 -1.22 -12.90 -7.86
CA TRP A 92 0.10 -13.43 -8.18
C TRP A 92 -0.02 -14.66 -9.06
N VAL A 93 0.79 -14.71 -10.11
CA VAL A 93 0.82 -15.82 -11.07
C VAL A 93 2.28 -16.26 -11.21
N TYR A 94 2.47 -17.57 -11.24
CA TYR A 94 3.77 -18.16 -11.53
C TYR A 94 4.19 -17.83 -12.96
N ASP A 95 5.43 -17.39 -13.13
CA ASP A 95 6.04 -17.07 -14.42
C ASP A 95 7.50 -17.54 -14.42
N ALA A 96 7.80 -18.51 -15.29
CA ALA A 96 9.13 -19.10 -15.38
C ALA A 96 10.20 -18.10 -15.87
N SER A 97 9.79 -17.01 -16.54
CA SER A 97 10.70 -15.98 -17.05
C SER A 97 11.26 -15.05 -15.98
N TYR A 98 10.67 -15.04 -14.78
CA TYR A 98 11.17 -14.26 -13.64
C TYR A 98 12.35 -14.96 -12.96
N PRO A 99 13.24 -14.26 -12.24
CA PRO A 99 13.23 -12.82 -11.94
C PRO A 99 13.64 -11.95 -13.13
N LEU A 100 13.45 -10.62 -13.01
CA LEU A 100 13.73 -9.65 -14.09
C LEU A 100 15.23 -9.40 -14.33
N TYR A 101 16.10 -9.80 -13.41
CA TYR A 101 17.55 -9.68 -13.51
C TYR A 101 18.23 -10.76 -12.65
N ASP A 102 19.50 -11.02 -12.95
CA ASP A 102 20.36 -11.88 -12.14
C ASP A 102 20.97 -11.07 -10.99
N PHE A 103 20.72 -11.49 -9.75
CA PHE A 103 21.24 -10.85 -8.55
C PHE A 103 22.78 -10.72 -8.56
N SER A 104 23.48 -11.69 -9.14
CA SER A 104 24.94 -11.75 -9.15
C SER A 104 25.59 -10.68 -10.04
N THR A 105 24.81 -10.13 -10.97
CA THR A 105 25.25 -9.09 -11.91
C THR A 105 24.97 -7.67 -11.41
N CYS A 106 24.12 -7.50 -10.41
CA CYS A 106 23.79 -6.17 -9.90
C CYS A 106 24.73 -5.76 -8.75
N PRO A 107 25.53 -4.70 -8.89
CA PRO A 107 26.48 -4.27 -7.85
C PRO A 107 25.82 -3.39 -6.76
N PHE A 108 24.51 -3.15 -6.84
CA PHE A 108 23.82 -2.17 -5.97
C PHE A 108 23.05 -2.79 -4.81
N ILE A 109 22.90 -4.12 -4.77
CA ILE A 109 22.09 -4.81 -3.76
C ILE A 109 22.87 -4.89 -2.45
N ASP A 110 22.31 -4.32 -1.40
CA ASP A 110 22.86 -4.46 -0.05
C ASP A 110 22.67 -5.88 0.48
N ASP A 111 23.62 -6.30 1.33
CA ASP A 111 23.67 -7.64 1.89
C ASP A 111 22.45 -7.97 2.78
N GLU A 112 21.73 -6.96 3.24
CA GLU A 112 20.47 -7.15 3.97
C GLU A 112 19.32 -7.66 3.09
N PHE A 113 19.36 -7.41 1.77
CA PHE A 113 18.32 -7.85 0.83
C PHE A 113 18.78 -8.97 -0.11
N ASN A 114 20.08 -9.31 -0.11
CA ASN A 114 20.67 -10.27 -1.05
C ASN A 114 20.52 -11.73 -0.62
N CYS A 115 19.29 -12.24 -0.57
CA CYS A 115 18.97 -13.57 -0.05
C CYS A 115 19.68 -14.72 -0.77
N LEU A 116 19.93 -14.58 -2.08
CA LEU A 116 20.63 -15.59 -2.87
C LEU A 116 22.12 -15.63 -2.54
N LYS A 117 22.78 -14.47 -2.33
CA LYS A 117 24.16 -14.41 -1.80
C LYS A 117 24.27 -15.11 -0.44
N TYR A 118 23.25 -14.96 0.41
CA TYR A 118 23.14 -15.62 1.71
C TYR A 118 22.57 -17.04 1.63
N LYS A 119 22.55 -17.66 0.44
CA LYS A 119 22.25 -19.07 0.21
C LYS A 119 20.85 -19.51 0.65
N ARG A 120 19.86 -18.62 0.51
CA ARG A 120 18.46 -19.00 0.65
C ARG A 120 18.15 -20.20 -0.28
N PRO A 121 17.66 -21.34 0.24
CA PRO A 121 17.56 -22.57 -0.54
C PRO A 121 16.33 -22.60 -1.46
N ASP A 122 15.20 -22.03 -1.03
CA ASP A 122 14.00 -21.97 -1.84
C ASP A 122 14.06 -20.80 -2.82
N GLN A 123 13.72 -21.04 -4.09
CA GLN A 123 13.77 -20.02 -5.15
C GLN A 123 12.40 -19.75 -5.78
N MET A 124 11.34 -20.42 -5.31
CA MET A 124 10.01 -20.27 -5.90
C MET A 124 9.46 -18.84 -5.73
N TYR A 125 9.84 -18.14 -4.65
CA TYR A 125 9.44 -16.75 -4.41
C TYR A 125 9.89 -15.80 -5.54
N LEU A 126 10.96 -16.13 -6.27
CA LEU A 126 11.44 -15.35 -7.40
C LEU A 126 10.54 -15.43 -8.63
N LYS A 127 9.69 -16.45 -8.71
CA LYS A 127 8.96 -16.83 -9.93
C LYS A 127 7.54 -16.29 -9.99
N TYR A 128 7.19 -15.30 -9.18
CA TYR A 128 5.84 -14.74 -9.16
C TYR A 128 5.80 -13.34 -9.76
N ARG A 129 4.90 -13.15 -10.73
CA ARG A 129 4.56 -11.84 -11.26
C ARG A 129 3.15 -11.42 -10.85
N TRP A 130 2.93 -10.12 -10.75
CA TRP A 130 1.60 -9.56 -10.53
C TRP A 130 0.81 -9.48 -11.84
N GLN A 131 -0.42 -9.96 -11.83
CA GLN A 131 -1.37 -9.87 -12.94
C GLN A 131 -2.62 -9.11 -12.48
N PRO A 132 -2.81 -7.84 -12.90
CA PRO A 132 -4.06 -7.13 -12.69
C PRO A 132 -5.23 -7.88 -13.33
N PHE A 133 -6.42 -7.79 -12.73
CA PHE A 133 -7.62 -8.48 -13.25
C PHE A 133 -8.15 -7.85 -14.53
N SER A 134 -8.01 -6.53 -14.68
CA SER A 134 -8.67 -5.76 -15.74
C SER A 134 -7.73 -5.34 -16.88
N CYS A 135 -6.42 -5.55 -16.75
CA CYS A 135 -5.46 -5.28 -17.83
C CYS A 135 -4.12 -6.00 -17.61
N ASN A 136 -3.24 -5.88 -18.60
CA ASN A 136 -1.85 -6.30 -18.49
C ASN A 136 -0.96 -5.12 -18.11
N LEU A 137 0.06 -5.39 -17.27
CA LEU A 137 1.11 -4.42 -17.03
C LEU A 137 2.03 -4.33 -18.25
N PRO A 138 2.54 -3.13 -18.58
CA PRO A 138 3.58 -3.00 -19.59
C PRO A 138 4.84 -3.74 -19.13
N ARG A 139 5.53 -4.40 -20.06
CA ARG A 139 6.84 -5.00 -19.77
C ARG A 139 7.85 -3.89 -19.46
N PHE A 140 8.67 -4.09 -18.43
CA PHE A 140 9.73 -3.15 -18.10
C PHE A 140 10.73 -3.05 -19.26
N ASN A 141 11.12 -1.82 -19.60
CA ASN A 141 12.16 -1.54 -20.56
C ASN A 141 13.08 -0.47 -19.97
N GLY A 142 14.25 -0.88 -19.47
CA GLY A 142 15.19 0.03 -18.83
C GLY A 142 15.80 1.06 -19.79
N VAL A 143 15.96 0.72 -21.07
CA VAL A 143 16.43 1.68 -22.10
C VAL A 143 15.39 2.77 -22.31
N ALA A 144 14.13 2.40 -22.50
CA ALA A 144 13.03 3.37 -22.65
C ALA A 144 12.85 4.23 -21.40
N PHE A 145 13.04 3.64 -20.21
CA PHE A 145 13.06 4.38 -18.94
C PHE A 145 14.16 5.46 -18.96
N LEU A 146 15.40 5.07 -19.25
CA LEU A 146 16.53 5.99 -19.28
C LEU A 146 16.38 7.08 -20.34
N GLU A 147 15.85 6.77 -21.52
CA GLU A 147 15.58 7.77 -22.56
C GLU A 147 14.51 8.78 -22.13
N LYS A 148 13.39 8.30 -21.55
CA LYS A 148 12.32 9.18 -21.06
C LYS A 148 12.78 10.13 -19.96
N PHE A 149 13.71 9.67 -19.12
CA PHE A 149 14.24 10.43 -18.00
C PHE A 149 15.63 11.00 -18.27
N ARG A 150 16.10 11.03 -19.51
CA ARG A 150 17.41 11.57 -19.88
C ARG A 150 17.62 12.97 -19.28
N GLY A 151 18.72 13.13 -18.54
CA GLY A 151 19.07 14.37 -17.83
C GLY A 151 18.23 14.70 -16.58
N LYS A 152 17.39 13.77 -16.09
CA LYS A 152 16.46 13.99 -14.97
C LYS A 152 16.89 13.31 -13.68
N ASN A 153 16.33 13.80 -12.58
CA ASN A 153 16.57 13.31 -11.23
C ASN A 153 15.30 12.69 -10.63
N ILE A 154 15.43 11.46 -10.15
CA ILE A 154 14.35 10.70 -9.49
C ILE A 154 14.80 10.41 -8.07
N MET A 155 14.02 10.82 -7.07
CA MET A 155 14.40 10.66 -5.66
C MET A 155 13.38 9.83 -4.88
N PHE A 156 13.88 8.80 -4.22
CA PHE A 156 13.19 8.03 -3.19
C PHE A 156 13.43 8.69 -1.84
N VAL A 157 12.37 8.93 -1.06
CA VAL A 157 12.46 9.64 0.21
C VAL A 157 11.71 8.85 1.28
N GLY A 158 12.40 8.35 2.29
CA GLY A 158 11.73 7.57 3.32
C GLY A 158 12.61 6.67 4.16
N ASP A 159 12.01 5.57 4.61
CA ASP A 159 12.62 4.56 5.46
C ASP A 159 13.40 3.49 4.67
N SER A 160 13.76 2.39 5.33
CA SER A 160 14.53 1.29 4.71
C SER A 160 13.81 0.60 3.56
N LEU A 161 12.50 0.74 3.43
CA LEU A 161 11.78 0.19 2.28
C LEU A 161 11.87 1.08 1.04
N SER A 162 12.16 2.37 1.23
CA SER A 162 12.58 3.24 0.11
C SER A 162 13.95 2.81 -0.43
N LEU A 163 14.89 2.42 0.44
CA LEU A 163 16.17 1.85 0.02
C LEU A 163 15.93 0.56 -0.77
N ASN A 164 15.11 -0.35 -0.23
CA ASN A 164 14.83 -1.64 -0.85
C ASN A 164 14.18 -1.48 -2.25
N MET A 165 13.26 -0.53 -2.43
CA MET A 165 12.69 -0.21 -3.76
C MET A 165 13.69 0.50 -4.69
N TRP A 166 14.53 1.39 -4.16
CA TRP A 166 15.56 2.12 -4.94
C TRP A 166 16.65 1.18 -5.48
N GLU A 167 17.11 0.22 -4.68
CA GLU A 167 18.09 -0.79 -5.13
C GLU A 167 17.50 -1.69 -6.21
N SER A 168 16.25 -2.14 -6.02
CA SER A 168 15.51 -2.90 -7.03
C SER A 168 15.44 -2.17 -8.37
N LEU A 169 15.04 -0.90 -8.38
CA LEU A 169 14.94 -0.12 -9.63
C LEU A 169 16.31 0.03 -10.28
N SER A 170 17.35 0.31 -9.48
CA SER A 170 18.72 0.45 -9.95
C SER A 170 19.20 -0.83 -10.65
N CYS A 171 18.92 -2.01 -10.06
CA CYS A 171 19.25 -3.30 -10.67
C CYS A 171 18.46 -3.60 -11.94
N MET A 172 17.15 -3.33 -11.94
CA MET A 172 16.30 -3.53 -13.11
C MET A 172 16.76 -2.70 -14.32
N ILE A 173 17.19 -1.46 -14.08
CA ILE A 173 17.71 -0.60 -15.14
C ILE A 173 19.10 -1.10 -15.57
N HIS A 174 19.99 -1.38 -14.62
CA HIS A 174 21.35 -1.85 -14.93
C HIS A 174 21.37 -3.12 -15.76
N SER A 175 20.50 -4.09 -15.47
CA SER A 175 20.38 -5.32 -16.26
C SER A 175 19.94 -5.07 -17.70
N SER A 176 19.22 -3.98 -17.96
CA SER A 176 18.79 -3.57 -19.31
C SER A 176 19.90 -2.86 -20.10
N VAL A 177 20.89 -2.30 -19.41
CA VAL A 177 22.03 -1.55 -20.00
C VAL A 177 23.36 -1.94 -19.34
N PRO A 178 23.79 -3.21 -19.45
CA PRO A 178 24.94 -3.73 -18.70
C PRO A 178 26.26 -3.03 -19.03
N ASN A 179 26.37 -2.43 -20.22
CA ASN A 179 27.57 -1.72 -20.67
C ASN A 179 27.54 -0.20 -20.40
N ALA A 180 26.43 0.34 -19.90
CA ALA A 180 26.34 1.77 -19.60
C ALA A 180 27.21 2.10 -18.38
N ARG A 181 27.90 3.23 -18.44
CA ARG A 181 28.72 3.69 -17.31
C ARG A 181 27.81 4.12 -16.16
N THR A 182 28.08 3.58 -14.98
CA THR A 182 27.35 3.90 -13.76
C THR A 182 28.29 4.40 -12.65
N SER A 183 27.75 5.17 -11.72
CA SER A 183 28.44 5.54 -10.48
C SER A 183 27.52 5.38 -9.29
N LEU A 184 28.07 4.90 -8.17
CA LEU A 184 27.38 4.80 -6.88
C LEU A 184 28.06 5.71 -5.86
N ILE A 185 27.29 6.57 -5.22
CA ILE A 185 27.75 7.43 -4.12
C ILE A 185 26.85 7.19 -2.91
N ARG A 186 27.44 7.02 -1.73
CA ARG A 186 26.72 6.93 -0.45
C ARG A 186 27.39 7.86 0.56
N ARG A 187 26.70 8.91 0.99
CA ARG A 187 27.20 9.92 1.94
C ARG A 187 26.06 10.48 2.78
N ASP A 188 26.24 10.52 4.10
CA ASP A 188 25.42 11.31 5.03
C ASP A 188 23.89 11.21 4.83
N GLY A 189 23.37 9.99 4.67
CA GLY A 189 21.93 9.74 4.49
C GLY A 189 21.40 9.97 3.07
N LEU A 190 22.25 10.41 2.14
CA LEU A 190 22.00 10.48 0.70
C LEU A 190 22.74 9.34 -0.01
N ALA A 191 22.04 8.59 -0.85
CA ALA A 191 22.66 7.68 -1.80
C ALA A 191 22.25 8.03 -3.23
N GLU A 192 23.11 7.74 -4.20
CA GLU A 192 22.88 8.03 -5.60
C GLU A 192 23.46 6.94 -6.49
N VAL A 193 22.66 6.46 -7.43
CA VAL A 193 23.10 5.70 -8.60
C VAL A 193 22.86 6.58 -9.82
N ALA A 194 23.93 6.90 -10.56
CA ALA A 194 23.85 7.66 -11.79
C ALA A 194 24.14 6.77 -13.00
N PHE A 195 23.30 6.87 -14.04
CA PHE A 195 23.53 6.28 -15.36
C PHE A 195 24.13 7.35 -16.26
N LEU A 196 25.46 7.42 -16.31
CA LEU A 196 26.22 8.57 -16.82
C LEU A 196 25.97 8.83 -18.30
N ASP A 197 25.81 7.78 -19.11
CA ASP A 197 25.57 7.90 -20.56
C ASP A 197 24.18 8.47 -20.88
N TYR A 198 23.29 8.50 -19.88
CA TYR A 198 21.93 9.05 -19.98
C TYR A 198 21.72 10.31 -19.13
N GLY A 199 22.66 10.64 -18.25
CA GLY A 199 22.51 11.73 -17.28
C GLY A 199 21.33 11.53 -16.32
N VAL A 200 20.88 10.28 -16.10
CA VAL A 200 19.78 9.97 -15.18
C VAL A 200 20.34 9.65 -13.80
N ARG A 201 19.79 10.27 -12.77
CA ARG A 201 20.22 10.05 -11.38
C ARG A 201 19.06 9.51 -10.55
N LEU A 202 19.29 8.37 -9.92
CA LEU A 202 18.40 7.78 -8.94
C LEU A 202 18.95 8.11 -7.55
N LEU A 203 18.27 8.97 -6.82
CA LEU A 203 18.66 9.40 -5.48
C LEU A 203 17.81 8.70 -4.43
N LEU A 204 18.39 8.50 -3.26
CA LEU A 204 17.71 8.05 -2.06
C LEU A 204 18.05 9.01 -0.93
N TYR A 205 17.04 9.62 -0.33
CA TYR A 205 17.16 10.44 0.87
C TYR A 205 16.53 9.72 2.07
N ARG A 206 17.36 9.28 3.01
CA ARG A 206 16.92 8.53 4.19
C ARG A 206 16.33 9.47 5.24
N THR A 207 15.01 9.43 5.39
CA THR A 207 14.27 10.11 6.45
C THR A 207 13.09 9.22 6.89
N PRO A 208 13.31 8.27 7.83
CA PRO A 208 12.34 7.21 8.09
C PRO A 208 10.94 7.70 8.47
N TYR A 209 10.85 8.89 9.06
CA TYR A 209 9.62 9.51 9.54
C TYR A 209 9.12 10.65 8.65
N LEU A 210 9.88 11.04 7.62
CA LEU A 210 9.74 12.29 6.83
C LEU A 210 9.91 13.59 7.62
N VAL A 211 9.34 13.65 8.82
CA VAL A 211 9.53 14.71 9.81
C VAL A 211 10.86 14.59 10.54
N ASP A 212 11.27 15.69 11.18
CA ASP A 212 12.60 15.79 11.78
C ASP A 212 12.73 14.94 13.05
N LEU A 213 13.84 14.22 13.16
CA LEU A 213 14.33 13.59 14.39
C LEU A 213 15.61 14.30 14.80
N GLU A 214 15.57 15.03 15.91
CA GLU A 214 16.66 15.92 16.33
C GLU A 214 17.23 15.51 17.69
N ASN A 215 18.54 15.66 17.87
CA ASN A 215 19.16 15.59 19.20
C ASN A 215 19.01 16.95 19.90
N GLN A 216 18.23 16.99 20.98
CA GLN A 216 18.05 18.17 21.82
C GLN A 216 18.64 17.93 23.22
N LYS A 217 18.71 18.98 24.05
CA LYS A 217 19.18 18.87 25.45
C LYS A 217 18.40 17.84 26.28
N VAL A 218 17.12 17.65 25.96
CA VAL A 218 16.22 16.69 26.64
C VAL A 218 16.37 15.25 26.13
N GLY A 219 17.10 15.03 25.02
CA GLY A 219 17.25 13.74 24.35
C GLY A 219 16.90 13.80 22.87
N ARG A 220 16.69 12.65 22.24
CA ARG A 220 16.25 12.53 20.84
C ARG A 220 14.76 12.83 20.74
N VAL A 221 14.38 13.81 19.93
CA VAL A 221 13.01 14.30 19.81
C VAL A 221 12.51 14.13 18.38
N LEU A 222 11.41 13.37 18.22
CA LEU A 222 10.68 13.28 16.96
C LEU A 222 9.68 14.44 16.86
N LYS A 223 9.89 15.38 15.93
CA LYS A 223 9.12 16.62 15.83
C LYS A 223 8.06 16.51 14.74
N LEU A 224 6.81 16.26 15.13
CA LEU A 224 5.73 15.94 14.18
C LEU A 224 5.31 17.11 13.29
N ASP A 225 5.64 18.35 13.66
CA ASP A 225 5.28 19.57 12.94
C ASP A 225 6.43 20.20 12.15
N SER A 226 7.56 19.49 11.99
CA SER A 226 8.78 20.04 11.38
C SER A 226 9.34 19.15 10.27
N ILE A 227 9.71 19.77 9.14
CA ILE A 227 10.46 19.16 8.03
C ILE A 227 11.51 20.19 7.56
N ARG A 228 12.69 20.20 8.20
CA ARG A 228 13.79 21.12 7.86
C ARG A 228 14.55 20.66 6.62
N ASN A 229 14.69 19.35 6.47
CA ASN A 229 15.44 18.74 5.37
C ASN A 229 14.66 18.65 4.05
N GLY A 230 13.44 19.19 4.00
CA GLY A 230 12.62 19.14 2.79
C GLY A 230 13.22 19.90 1.60
N ASP A 231 14.16 20.81 1.84
CA ASP A 231 14.84 21.56 0.78
C ASP A 231 15.62 20.64 -0.18
N PHE A 232 16.16 19.52 0.31
CA PHE A 232 16.85 18.52 -0.51
C PHE A 232 15.95 17.82 -1.53
N TRP A 233 14.63 17.80 -1.29
CA TRP A 233 13.67 17.13 -2.16
C TRP A 233 13.19 18.02 -3.31
N ARG A 234 13.45 19.33 -3.23
CA ARG A 234 13.04 20.29 -4.26
C ARG A 234 13.85 20.10 -5.53
N GLY A 235 13.24 20.43 -6.66
CA GLY A 235 13.90 20.37 -7.97
C GLY A 235 14.03 18.96 -8.57
N MET A 236 13.51 17.93 -7.90
CA MET A 236 13.43 16.58 -8.46
C MET A 236 12.31 16.49 -9.51
N ASP A 237 12.54 15.72 -10.57
CA ASP A 237 11.53 15.47 -11.61
C ASP A 237 10.49 14.45 -11.13
N VAL A 238 10.92 13.50 -10.30
CA VAL A 238 10.04 12.52 -9.67
C VAL A 238 10.42 12.35 -8.20
N LEU A 239 9.44 12.45 -7.31
CA LEU A 239 9.57 12.15 -5.89
C LEU A 239 8.74 10.92 -5.55
N ILE A 240 9.36 9.92 -4.89
CA ILE A 240 8.68 8.73 -4.39
C ILE A 240 8.86 8.67 -2.88
N PHE A 241 7.80 9.01 -2.14
CA PHE A 241 7.82 9.00 -0.69
C PHE A 241 7.36 7.65 -0.13
N ASN A 242 7.97 7.20 0.95
CA ASN A 242 7.43 6.14 1.80
C ASN A 242 7.70 6.46 3.26
N THR A 243 6.81 6.07 4.14
CA THR A 243 7.09 6.04 5.57
C THR A 243 6.05 5.21 6.29
N TRP A 244 6.47 4.21 7.07
CA TRP A 244 5.63 3.51 8.07
C TRP A 244 6.42 2.52 8.90
N HIS A 245 7.36 1.79 8.27
CA HIS A 245 8.00 0.63 8.88
C HIS A 245 8.68 0.97 10.20
N TRP A 246 9.33 2.15 10.26
CA TRP A 246 10.04 2.62 11.45
C TRP A 246 9.13 3.22 12.53
N TRP A 247 7.87 3.55 12.22
CA TRP A 247 6.92 4.08 13.20
C TRP A 247 6.46 3.02 14.18
N THR A 248 6.51 1.74 13.82
CA THR A 248 6.05 0.64 14.68
C THR A 248 7.08 0.25 15.73
N HIS A 249 8.31 0.76 15.63
CA HIS A 249 9.36 0.48 16.61
C HIS A 249 8.99 1.01 18.00
N THR A 250 9.21 0.16 18.99
CA THR A 250 8.95 0.45 20.41
C THR A 250 10.12 -0.05 21.26
N LYS A 251 10.16 0.33 22.53
CA LYS A 251 11.18 -0.10 23.50
C LYS A 251 12.60 0.22 22.98
N SER A 252 13.52 -0.75 23.01
CA SER A 252 14.91 -0.56 22.60
C SER A 252 15.09 -0.21 21.13
N SER A 253 14.14 -0.56 20.26
CA SER A 253 14.19 -0.22 18.83
C SER A 253 13.66 1.18 18.52
N GLN A 254 13.04 1.87 19.49
CA GLN A 254 12.51 3.22 19.30
C GLN A 254 13.67 4.23 19.22
N PRO A 255 13.81 5.00 18.12
CA PRO A 255 14.95 5.89 17.95
C PRO A 255 14.76 7.27 18.59
N TRP A 256 13.59 7.55 19.17
CA TRP A 256 13.32 8.80 19.89
C TRP A 256 13.05 8.54 21.38
N ASP A 257 13.44 9.52 22.20
CA ASP A 257 13.19 9.53 23.64
C ASP A 257 11.91 10.30 23.99
N TYR A 258 11.51 11.24 23.12
CA TYR A 258 10.34 12.10 23.22
C TYR A 258 9.73 12.42 21.84
N ILE A 259 8.46 12.82 21.83
CA ILE A 259 7.74 13.32 20.66
C ILE A 259 7.32 14.77 20.93
N GLU A 260 7.51 15.66 19.95
CA GLU A 260 7.10 17.07 20.04
C GLU A 260 6.00 17.39 19.03
N GLU A 261 4.95 18.06 19.49
CA GLU A 261 3.88 18.64 18.67
C GLU A 261 3.49 20.01 19.23
N GLY A 262 3.44 21.04 18.38
CA GLY A 262 3.01 22.39 18.77
C GLY A 262 3.82 22.99 19.93
N GLY A 263 5.12 22.66 20.03
CA GLY A 263 6.00 23.08 21.12
C GLY A 263 5.79 22.34 22.45
N LYS A 264 4.91 21.34 22.50
CA LYS A 264 4.71 20.49 23.68
C LYS A 264 5.47 19.18 23.53
N LEU A 265 6.17 18.79 24.59
CA LEU A 265 6.93 17.56 24.65
C LEU A 265 6.10 16.44 25.31
N TYR A 266 6.06 15.29 24.65
CA TYR A 266 5.39 14.08 25.11
C TYR A 266 6.41 12.98 25.29
N LYS A 267 6.26 12.17 26.36
CA LYS A 267 7.14 11.01 26.52
C LYS A 267 6.95 10.00 25.41
N ASP A 268 5.69 9.81 25.02
CA ASP A 268 5.33 8.92 23.93
C ASP A 268 3.95 9.25 23.35
N MET A 269 3.62 8.67 22.19
CA MET A 269 2.32 8.88 21.52
C MET A 269 1.84 7.59 20.84
N ASN A 270 0.52 7.41 20.71
CA ASN A 270 -0.02 6.33 19.88
C ASN A 270 0.54 6.43 18.45
N ARG A 271 1.05 5.31 17.91
CA ARG A 271 1.75 5.28 16.62
C ARG A 271 0.92 5.81 15.46
N LEU A 272 -0.36 5.46 15.38
CA LEU A 272 -1.25 5.92 14.31
C LEU A 272 -1.57 7.42 14.43
N ILE A 273 -1.67 7.93 15.66
CA ILE A 273 -1.86 9.37 15.91
C ILE A 273 -0.61 10.14 15.49
N ALA A 274 0.57 9.70 15.93
CA ALA A 274 1.85 10.31 15.56
C ALA A 274 2.07 10.27 14.04
N TYR A 275 1.80 9.12 13.43
CA TYR A 275 1.88 8.92 11.97
C TYR A 275 0.95 9.86 11.22
N TYR A 276 -0.32 9.97 11.63
CA TYR A 276 -1.27 10.89 11.01
C TYR A 276 -0.82 12.34 11.10
N LYS A 277 -0.29 12.78 12.26
CA LYS A 277 0.22 14.13 12.48
C LYS A 277 1.45 14.42 11.60
N GLY A 278 2.46 13.55 11.65
CA GLY A 278 3.68 13.69 10.84
C GLY A 278 3.38 13.67 9.34
N LEU A 279 2.54 12.75 8.88
CA LEU A 279 2.15 12.68 7.47
C LEU A 279 1.30 13.89 7.04
N THR A 280 0.50 14.47 7.95
CA THR A 280 -0.20 15.74 7.71
C THR A 280 0.80 16.89 7.51
N THR A 281 1.89 16.94 8.27
CA THR A 281 2.97 17.91 8.08
C THR A 281 3.67 17.72 6.72
N TRP A 282 3.95 16.47 6.33
CA TRP A 282 4.45 16.18 4.98
C TRP A 282 3.49 16.64 3.88
N ALA A 283 2.19 16.40 4.02
CA ALA A 283 1.20 16.87 3.04
C ALA A 283 1.16 18.40 2.93
N ARG A 284 1.35 19.12 4.05
CA ARG A 284 1.53 20.60 4.02
C ARG A 284 2.81 21.00 3.29
N TRP A 285 3.91 20.26 3.49
CA TRP A 285 5.15 20.50 2.75
C TRP A 285 4.94 20.33 1.25
N VAL A 286 4.29 19.25 0.80
CA VAL A 286 3.97 19.01 -0.63
C VAL A 286 3.15 20.16 -1.19
N ASN A 287 2.05 20.53 -0.52
CA ASN A 287 1.18 21.63 -0.94
C ASN A 287 1.94 22.95 -1.13
N ARG A 288 2.93 23.24 -0.28
CA ARG A 288 3.71 24.48 -0.31
C ARG A 288 4.83 24.45 -1.35
N ASN A 289 5.53 23.33 -1.50
CA ASN A 289 6.84 23.32 -2.17
C ASN A 289 6.84 22.63 -3.55
N VAL A 290 5.88 21.75 -3.85
CA VAL A 290 5.90 20.97 -5.10
C VAL A 290 5.22 21.74 -6.23
N ASP A 291 5.89 21.86 -7.37
CA ASP A 291 5.31 22.34 -8.62
C ASP A 291 5.00 21.14 -9.53
N HIS A 292 3.72 20.78 -9.66
CA HIS A 292 3.29 19.63 -10.45
C HIS A 292 3.45 19.80 -11.97
N SER A 293 3.73 21.01 -12.46
CA SER A 293 4.11 21.19 -13.86
C SER A 293 5.49 20.61 -14.17
N LYS A 294 6.32 20.41 -13.14
CA LYS A 294 7.70 19.91 -13.25
C LYS A 294 7.92 18.58 -12.54
N THR A 295 7.29 18.40 -11.37
CA THR A 295 7.54 17.26 -10.49
C THR A 295 6.34 16.34 -10.40
N LYS A 296 6.55 15.05 -10.71
CA LYS A 296 5.59 14.00 -10.37
C LYS A 296 5.83 13.52 -8.94
N VAL A 297 4.78 13.37 -8.14
CA VAL A 297 4.90 12.90 -6.76
C VAL A 297 4.11 11.62 -6.55
N PHE A 298 4.78 10.64 -5.99
CA PHE A 298 4.25 9.34 -5.62
C PHE A 298 4.36 9.14 -4.12
N PHE A 299 3.41 8.40 -3.57
CA PHE A 299 3.52 7.81 -2.25
C PHE A 299 3.46 6.29 -2.40
N GLN A 300 4.54 5.60 -2.03
CA GLN A 300 4.54 4.15 -1.91
C GLN A 300 3.65 3.75 -0.76
N GLY A 301 2.66 2.90 -1.03
CA GLY A 301 1.76 2.33 -0.03
C GLY A 301 2.48 1.57 1.08
N ILE A 302 1.69 1.13 2.06
CA ILE A 302 2.22 0.46 3.25
C ILE A 302 2.75 -0.91 2.86
N SER A 303 4.06 -1.11 3.02
CA SER A 303 4.61 -2.46 2.97
C SER A 303 4.25 -3.22 4.25
N PRO A 304 3.66 -4.41 4.15
CA PRO A 304 3.32 -5.23 5.29
C PRO A 304 4.55 -5.93 5.89
N THR A 305 4.36 -6.44 7.10
CA THR A 305 5.28 -7.39 7.74
C THR A 305 4.58 -8.73 7.91
N HIS A 306 5.33 -9.82 8.00
CA HIS A 306 4.78 -11.18 8.18
C HIS A 306 5.38 -11.89 9.39
N TYR A 307 5.44 -11.19 10.53
CA TYR A 307 5.91 -11.78 11.80
C TYR A 307 4.91 -12.75 12.42
N GLU A 308 3.60 -12.53 12.22
CA GLU A 308 2.54 -13.25 12.92
C GLU A 308 1.61 -13.95 11.93
N GLY A 309 1.65 -15.28 11.89
CA GLY A 309 0.85 -16.07 10.96
C GLY A 309 -0.66 -15.98 11.13
N ARG A 310 -1.14 -15.40 12.25
CA ARG A 310 -2.56 -15.09 12.44
C ARG A 310 -3.10 -14.17 11.35
N ASP A 311 -2.24 -13.33 10.75
CA ASP A 311 -2.62 -12.43 9.67
C ASP A 311 -3.08 -13.16 8.40
N TRP A 312 -2.66 -14.42 8.23
CA TRP A 312 -3.05 -15.32 7.14
C TRP A 312 -3.68 -16.64 7.62
N ASN A 313 -4.31 -16.64 8.80
CA ASN A 313 -4.99 -17.79 9.42
C ASN A 313 -4.09 -19.00 9.75
N GLU A 314 -2.79 -18.79 9.97
CA GLU A 314 -1.85 -19.83 10.40
C GLU A 314 -1.07 -19.37 11.65
N PRO A 315 -1.73 -19.23 12.81
CA PRO A 315 -1.21 -18.52 13.99
C PRO A 315 0.10 -19.06 14.57
N LEU A 316 0.47 -20.30 14.25
CA LEU A 316 1.72 -20.94 14.71
C LEU A 316 2.92 -20.64 13.80
N LYS A 317 2.73 -19.91 12.70
CA LYS A 317 3.77 -19.62 11.71
C LYS A 317 4.21 -18.17 11.72
N SER A 318 5.30 -17.90 11.02
CA SER A 318 5.80 -16.58 10.63
C SER A 318 6.37 -16.68 9.21
N CYS A 319 6.93 -15.61 8.65
CA CYS A 319 7.55 -15.64 7.32
C CYS A 319 8.67 -16.70 7.17
N LYS A 320 9.26 -17.18 8.28
CA LYS A 320 10.35 -18.17 8.29
C LYS A 320 10.04 -19.45 7.48
N SER A 321 8.80 -19.93 7.56
CA SER A 321 8.38 -21.22 6.98
C SER A 321 7.73 -21.08 5.61
N GLU A 322 7.63 -19.86 5.09
CA GLU A 322 6.81 -19.57 3.91
C GLU A 322 7.66 -19.56 2.64
N THR A 323 7.35 -20.47 1.72
CA THR A 323 8.03 -20.59 0.42
C THR A 323 7.09 -20.29 -0.76
N GLN A 324 5.83 -19.98 -0.46
CA GLN A 324 4.79 -19.67 -1.43
C GLN A 324 3.94 -18.47 -0.98
N PRO A 325 3.42 -17.67 -1.92
CA PRO A 325 2.44 -16.63 -1.63
C PRO A 325 1.20 -17.18 -0.93
N TYR A 326 0.41 -16.27 -0.36
CA TYR A 326 -0.97 -16.55 -0.01
C TYR A 326 -1.85 -16.53 -1.27
N PHE A 327 -2.59 -17.62 -1.52
CA PHE A 327 -3.42 -17.80 -2.72
C PHE A 327 -4.92 -17.51 -2.53
N GLY A 328 -5.34 -17.04 -1.34
CA GLY A 328 -6.75 -16.71 -1.11
C GLY A 328 -7.19 -15.42 -1.83
N ILE A 329 -8.49 -15.31 -2.07
CA ILE A 329 -9.09 -14.15 -2.77
C ILE A 329 -8.91 -12.84 -1.98
N ARG A 330 -9.05 -12.93 -0.65
CA ARG A 330 -8.92 -11.80 0.28
C ARG A 330 -7.96 -12.17 1.39
N TYR A 331 -7.00 -11.27 1.67
CA TYR A 331 -6.10 -11.46 2.79
C TYR A 331 -6.84 -11.38 4.14
N PRO A 332 -6.70 -12.35 5.06
CA PRO A 332 -7.51 -12.42 6.28
C PRO A 332 -7.39 -11.20 7.20
N ALA A 333 -6.18 -10.68 7.41
CA ALA A 333 -5.96 -9.49 8.26
C ALA A 333 -6.64 -8.21 7.76
N GLY A 334 -7.09 -8.19 6.49
CA GLY A 334 -7.70 -7.00 5.89
C GLY A 334 -6.71 -5.84 5.71
N THR A 335 -7.25 -4.63 5.57
CA THR A 335 -6.46 -3.42 5.29
C THR A 335 -5.77 -2.90 6.56
N PRO A 336 -4.43 -2.75 6.57
CA PRO A 336 -3.71 -2.17 7.70
C PRO A 336 -4.17 -0.74 8.02
N LEU A 337 -4.30 -0.41 9.31
CA LEU A 337 -4.75 0.92 9.76
C LEU A 337 -3.85 2.06 9.27
N ALA A 338 -2.56 1.81 9.06
CA ALA A 338 -1.66 2.80 8.46
C ALA A 338 -2.07 3.17 7.02
N SER A 339 -2.62 2.24 6.25
CA SER A 339 -3.14 2.54 4.90
C SER A 339 -4.37 3.43 4.96
N VAL A 340 -5.20 3.27 6.00
CA VAL A 340 -6.34 4.16 6.26
C VAL A 340 -5.85 5.58 6.57
N VAL A 341 -4.76 5.71 7.34
CA VAL A 341 -4.13 7.01 7.62
C VAL A 341 -3.60 7.66 6.33
N VAL A 342 -2.88 6.91 5.49
CA VAL A 342 -2.38 7.42 4.19
C VAL A 342 -3.54 7.92 3.34
N ASN A 343 -4.57 7.10 3.12
CA ASN A 343 -5.74 7.49 2.33
C ASN A 343 -6.44 8.74 2.89
N LYS A 344 -6.56 8.85 4.22
CA LYS A 344 -7.14 10.03 4.88
C LYS A 344 -6.31 11.29 4.67
N VAL A 345 -4.98 11.20 4.66
CA VAL A 345 -4.12 12.36 4.39
C VAL A 345 -4.15 12.73 2.90
N LEU A 346 -4.04 11.74 2.00
CA LEU A 346 -4.07 11.96 0.56
C LEU A 346 -5.40 12.52 0.07
N SER A 347 -6.53 12.11 0.65
CA SER A 347 -7.85 12.71 0.32
C SER A 347 -8.00 14.19 0.70
N ARG A 348 -7.10 14.73 1.55
CA ARG A 348 -7.14 16.12 2.02
C ARG A 348 -6.02 16.98 1.45
N ILE A 349 -5.11 16.38 0.68
CA ILE A 349 -4.00 17.11 0.06
C ILE A 349 -4.54 17.96 -1.10
N LYS A 350 -4.06 19.19 -1.26
CA LYS A 350 -4.50 20.09 -2.33
C LYS A 350 -3.80 19.80 -3.65
N LYS A 351 -2.52 19.41 -3.55
CA LYS A 351 -1.65 19.02 -4.66
C LYS A 351 -1.64 17.49 -4.76
N PRO A 352 -2.34 16.89 -5.74
CA PRO A 352 -2.55 15.45 -5.78
C PRO A 352 -1.25 14.65 -5.82
N VAL A 353 -1.19 13.59 -5.02
CA VAL A 353 -0.07 12.63 -5.01
C VAL A 353 -0.59 11.28 -5.48
N TYR A 354 0.17 10.64 -6.36
CA TYR A 354 -0.20 9.33 -6.87
C TYR A 354 0.14 8.25 -5.83
N LEU A 355 -0.87 7.53 -5.32
CA LEU A 355 -0.66 6.41 -4.42
C LEU A 355 -0.29 5.16 -5.23
N LEU A 356 0.92 4.63 -5.02
CA LEU A 356 1.25 3.26 -5.42
C LEU A 356 0.63 2.33 -4.38
N ASP A 357 -0.60 1.87 -4.61
CA ASP A 357 -1.35 1.05 -3.65
C ASP A 357 -0.86 -0.40 -3.62
N ILE A 358 0.38 -0.57 -3.15
CA ILE A 358 1.11 -1.84 -3.09
C ILE A 358 0.72 -2.71 -1.90
N THR A 359 -0.09 -2.21 -0.96
CA THR A 359 -0.29 -2.86 0.34
C THR A 359 -0.86 -4.26 0.21
N GLN A 360 -2.02 -4.40 -0.46
CA GLN A 360 -2.74 -5.67 -0.54
C GLN A 360 -1.97 -6.72 -1.35
N LEU A 361 -1.43 -6.35 -2.51
CA LEU A 361 -0.61 -7.29 -3.30
C LEU A 361 0.63 -7.75 -2.53
N SER A 362 1.19 -6.90 -1.67
CA SER A 362 2.35 -7.23 -0.84
C SER A 362 1.98 -8.12 0.35
N GLN A 363 0.77 -8.02 0.89
CA GLN A 363 0.29 -8.93 1.95
C GLN A 363 0.23 -10.38 1.47
N TYR A 364 0.03 -10.60 0.17
CA TYR A 364 0.06 -11.95 -0.38
C TYR A 364 1.46 -12.55 -0.43
N ARG A 365 2.53 -11.77 -0.22
CA ARG A 365 3.91 -12.20 -0.45
C ARG A 365 4.65 -12.60 0.81
N LYS A 366 3.99 -13.29 1.73
CA LYS A 366 4.61 -13.84 2.96
C LYS A 366 5.88 -14.68 2.70
N ASP A 367 6.08 -15.16 1.48
CA ASP A 367 7.25 -15.90 0.99
C ASP A 367 8.49 -15.05 0.68
N ALA A 368 8.36 -13.76 0.42
CA ALA A 368 9.40 -12.97 -0.25
C ALA A 368 10.37 -12.22 0.70
N HIS A 369 10.27 -12.45 2.01
CA HIS A 369 11.13 -11.81 3.01
C HIS A 369 12.53 -12.45 3.11
N PRO A 370 13.58 -11.73 3.55
CA PRO A 370 14.89 -12.32 3.79
C PRO A 370 14.90 -13.46 4.80
N THR A 371 14.01 -13.43 5.80
CA THR A 371 13.99 -14.38 6.92
C THR A 371 15.33 -14.35 7.67
N TYR A 372 16.17 -15.38 7.56
CA TYR A 372 17.53 -15.43 8.13
C TYR A 372 18.64 -15.31 7.07
N TYR A 373 18.27 -15.14 5.79
CA TYR A 373 19.23 -15.11 4.69
C TYR A 373 19.63 -13.68 4.37
N SER A 374 20.32 -13.04 5.31
CA SER A 374 20.81 -11.67 5.18
C SER A 374 22.06 -11.47 6.05
N LEU A 375 22.75 -10.33 5.92
CA LEU A 375 23.85 -9.96 6.82
C LEU A 375 23.41 -9.83 8.29
N HIS A 376 22.14 -9.51 8.54
CA HIS A 376 21.65 -9.27 9.90
C HIS A 376 21.37 -10.57 10.63
N ASN A 377 21.83 -10.63 11.89
CA ASN A 377 21.52 -11.74 12.79
C ASN A 377 20.12 -11.57 13.37
N GLY A 378 19.10 -12.09 12.69
CA GLY A 378 17.73 -12.03 13.18
C GLY A 378 16.73 -12.54 12.14
N LEU A 379 15.49 -12.77 12.58
CA LEU A 379 14.38 -13.04 11.66
C LEU A 379 13.88 -11.71 11.09
N ASP A 380 14.11 -11.47 9.82
CA ASP A 380 13.53 -10.35 9.09
C ASP A 380 12.28 -10.77 8.31
N CYS A 381 11.12 -10.32 8.80
CA CYS A 381 9.83 -10.46 8.12
C CYS A 381 9.27 -9.09 7.70
N SER A 382 10.15 -8.13 7.40
CA SER A 382 9.78 -6.73 7.16
C SER A 382 10.38 -6.13 5.89
N HIS A 383 11.63 -6.46 5.56
CA HIS A 383 12.27 -6.12 4.28
C HIS A 383 12.05 -7.23 3.26
N TRP A 384 12.51 -7.05 2.02
CA TRP A 384 12.25 -7.99 0.93
C TRP A 384 13.53 -8.41 0.24
N CYS A 385 13.60 -9.69 -0.13
CA CYS A 385 14.66 -10.20 -0.98
C CYS A 385 14.71 -9.46 -2.32
N LEU A 386 15.91 -9.22 -2.83
CA LEU A 386 16.16 -8.74 -4.18
C LEU A 386 16.96 -9.79 -4.98
N PRO A 387 16.54 -10.15 -6.21
CA PRO A 387 15.26 -9.79 -6.85
C PRO A 387 14.04 -10.34 -6.10
N GLY A 388 12.87 -9.71 -6.29
CA GLY A 388 11.67 -10.07 -5.54
C GLY A 388 10.52 -9.06 -5.61
N LEU A 389 9.78 -8.91 -4.51
CA LEU A 389 8.57 -8.09 -4.45
C LEU A 389 8.80 -6.61 -4.84
N PRO A 390 9.88 -5.93 -4.42
CA PRO A 390 10.11 -4.53 -4.81
C PRO A 390 10.23 -4.33 -6.33
N ASP A 391 10.63 -5.36 -7.09
CA ASP A 391 10.65 -5.30 -8.55
C ASP A 391 9.23 -5.08 -9.11
N THR A 392 8.22 -5.69 -8.47
CA THR A 392 6.81 -5.47 -8.82
C THR A 392 6.34 -4.06 -8.45
N TRP A 393 6.80 -3.50 -7.34
CA TRP A 393 6.49 -2.10 -7.00
C TRP A 393 7.05 -1.16 -8.08
N ASN A 394 8.25 -1.44 -8.57
CA ASN A 394 8.88 -0.69 -9.66
C ASN A 394 8.20 -0.91 -11.02
N LEU A 395 7.63 -2.09 -11.30
CA LEU A 395 6.76 -2.30 -12.46
C LEU A 395 5.50 -1.43 -12.40
N LEU A 396 4.88 -1.30 -11.22
CA LEU A 396 3.70 -0.46 -11.03
C LEU A 396 4.04 1.03 -11.14
N LEU A 397 5.18 1.45 -10.57
CA LEU A 397 5.72 2.80 -10.77
C LEU A 397 5.99 3.07 -12.26
N TYR A 398 6.64 2.13 -12.96
CA TYR A 398 6.89 2.23 -14.39
C TYR A 398 5.59 2.40 -15.18
N ALA A 399 4.57 1.57 -14.90
CA ALA A 399 3.27 1.70 -15.54
C ALA A 399 2.64 3.08 -15.32
N ALA A 400 2.69 3.63 -14.11
CA ALA A 400 2.16 4.97 -13.80
C ALA A 400 2.99 6.13 -14.38
N LEU A 401 4.30 5.94 -14.59
CA LEU A 401 5.16 6.94 -15.23
C LEU A 401 4.96 6.98 -16.75
N PHE A 402 4.57 5.85 -17.35
CA PHE A 402 4.39 5.66 -18.79
C PHE A 402 2.93 5.66 -19.27
N SER A 403 1.96 5.71 -18.35
CA SER A 403 0.54 5.93 -18.65
C SER A 403 0.21 7.35 -19.10
#